data_AF-A0A5N7DCZ4-F1
#
_entry.id   AF-A0A5N7DCZ4-F1
#
_cell.length_a   1.000
_cell.length_b   1.000
_cell.length_c   1.000
_cell.angle_alpha   90.00
_cell.angle_beta   90.00
_cell.angle_gamma   90.00
#
_symmetry.space_group_name_H-M   'P 1'
#
loop_
_entity.id
_entity.type
_entity.pdbx_description
1 polymer ?
#
loop_
_entity_poly.entity_id
_entity_poly.type
_entity_poly.pdbx_seq_one_letter_code
_entity_poly.pdbx_strand_id
1 'polypeptide(L)'
;MAHITRDEATGEDVFYNEVSLFVKIAGGFGGQTQPRFSNSKTYNLPRRAPDLICEEKTSEEQAALYRLSGDYNLGHIDPAVGRAVGFPAPILHGLCFLGISGKHILQQYGRYKSIKGRFVESIFPGQILRTELWKEG
;
A
#
# COMPACT_ATOMS: atom_id res chain seq x y z
N MET A 1 0.09 -12.89 -6.11
CA MET A 1 0.47 -12.90 -7.54
C MET A 1 1.81 -12.19 -7.65
N ALA A 2 2.79 -12.81 -8.29
CA ALA A 2 4.10 -12.21 -8.52
C ALA A 2 4.25 -11.85 -10.01
N HIS A 3 4.86 -10.72 -10.31
CA HIS A 3 5.08 -10.22 -11.67
C HIS A 3 6.45 -9.55 -11.78
N ILE A 4 7.15 -9.83 -12.88
CA ILE A 4 8.41 -9.17 -13.23
C ILE A 4 8.13 -8.25 -14.42
N THR A 5 8.32 -6.96 -14.21
CA THR A 5 8.35 -5.95 -15.28
C THR A 5 9.72 -5.98 -15.93
N ARG A 6 9.76 -6.12 -17.26
CA ARG A 6 10.98 -6.11 -18.06
C ARG A 6 11.01 -4.87 -18.94
N ASP A 7 12.21 -4.36 -19.21
CA ASP A 7 12.42 -3.33 -20.22
C ASP A 7 12.15 -3.91 -21.61
N GLU A 8 11.41 -3.19 -22.45
CA GLU A 8 10.95 -3.70 -23.75
C GLU A 8 12.11 -3.84 -24.76
N ALA A 9 13.07 -2.92 -24.73
CA ALA A 9 14.17 -2.89 -25.70
C ALA A 9 15.25 -3.93 -25.39
N THR A 10 15.54 -4.15 -24.11
CA THR A 10 16.65 -4.99 -23.65
C THR A 10 16.20 -6.35 -23.09
N GLY A 11 14.94 -6.47 -22.65
CA GLY A 11 14.42 -7.65 -21.96
C GLY A 11 14.90 -7.79 -20.50
N GLU A 12 15.66 -6.81 -20.00
CA GLU A 12 16.21 -6.80 -18.64
C GLU A 12 15.11 -6.63 -17.58
N ASP A 13 15.28 -7.29 -16.43
CA ASP A 13 14.37 -7.16 -15.30
C ASP A 13 14.48 -5.76 -14.68
N VAL A 14 13.35 -5.05 -14.59
CA VAL A 14 13.30 -3.69 -14.02
C VAL A 14 12.69 -3.72 -12.61
N PHE A 15 11.51 -4.35 -12.48
CA PHE A 15 10.81 -4.42 -11.20
C PHE A 15 10.25 -5.81 -10.93
N TYR A 16 10.35 -6.25 -9.68
CA TYR A 16 9.60 -7.39 -9.16
C TYR A 16 8.48 -6.86 -8.25
N ASN A 17 7.25 -7.29 -8.50
CA ASN A 17 6.09 -6.94 -7.70
C ASN A 17 5.39 -8.22 -7.22
N GLU A 18 5.02 -8.24 -5.94
CA GLU A 18 4.17 -9.27 -5.38
C GLU A 18 2.98 -8.63 -4.67
N VAL A 19 1.77 -9.03 -5.06
CA VAL A 19 0.52 -8.54 -4.48
C VAL A 19 -0.25 -9.69 -3.85
N SER A 20 -0.68 -9.47 -2.61
CA SER A 20 -1.62 -10.33 -1.90
C SER A 20 -2.96 -9.61 -1.78
N LEU A 21 -4.01 -10.24 -2.30
CA LEU A 21 -5.38 -9.71 -2.29
C LEU A 21 -6.22 -10.49 -1.29
N PHE A 22 -7.00 -9.77 -0.49
CA PHE A 22 -8.01 -10.35 0.38
C PHE A 22 -9.40 -9.97 -0.15
N VAL A 23 -10.20 -10.97 -0.50
CA VAL A 23 -11.54 -10.77 -1.05
C VAL A 23 -12.55 -11.18 0.01
N LYS A 24 -13.28 -10.18 0.54
CA LYS A 24 -14.37 -10.42 1.51
C LYS A 24 -15.44 -11.31 0.87
N ILE A 25 -16.00 -12.24 1.65
CA ILE A 25 -17.13 -13.12 1.28
C ILE A 25 -16.79 -14.19 0.21
N ALA A 26 -15.58 -14.17 -0.35
CA ALA A 26 -15.05 -15.29 -1.13
C ALA A 26 -14.28 -16.26 -0.23
N GLY A 27 -14.40 -17.57 -0.46
CA GLY A 27 -13.71 -18.59 0.34
C GLY A 27 -14.56 -19.82 0.65
N GLY A 28 -14.19 -20.56 1.70
CA GLY A 28 -14.96 -21.71 2.21
C GLY A 28 -14.85 -23.02 1.42
N PHE A 29 -14.01 -23.05 0.38
CA PHE A 29 -13.88 -24.19 -0.54
C PHE A 29 -12.78 -25.20 -0.17
N GLY A 30 -12.17 -25.09 1.02
CA GLY A 30 -11.14 -26.03 1.49
C GLY A 30 -9.77 -25.91 0.80
N GLY A 31 -9.40 -24.71 0.33
CA GLY A 31 -8.11 -24.46 -0.33
C GLY A 31 -6.88 -24.58 0.58
N GLN A 32 -5.68 -24.51 -0.02
CA GLN A 32 -4.40 -24.53 0.72
C GLN A 32 -4.33 -23.41 1.76
N THR A 33 -3.84 -23.76 2.96
CA THR A 33 -3.68 -22.83 4.09
C THR A 33 -2.28 -22.21 4.18
N GLN A 34 -1.31 -22.76 3.45
CA GLN A 34 0.06 -22.24 3.45
C GLN A 34 0.25 -21.15 2.39
N PRO A 35 1.04 -20.10 2.69
CA PRO A 35 1.33 -19.05 1.72
C PRO A 35 2.07 -19.62 0.52
N ARG A 36 1.58 -19.33 -0.69
CA ARG A 36 2.19 -19.76 -1.96
C ARG A 36 3.55 -19.13 -2.25
N PHE A 37 3.90 -18.02 -1.60
CA PHE A 37 5.13 -17.26 -1.86
C PHE A 37 5.95 -17.09 -0.58
N SER A 38 7.27 -17.17 -0.71
CA SER A 38 8.24 -17.16 0.39
C SER A 38 8.41 -15.80 1.06
N ASN A 39 7.89 -14.73 0.46
CA ASN A 39 8.04 -13.36 0.95
C ASN A 39 7.10 -13.03 2.12
N SER A 40 6.76 -14.01 2.95
CA SER A 40 5.92 -13.89 4.14
C SER A 40 6.60 -13.19 5.32
N LYS A 41 7.88 -12.82 5.21
CA LYS A 41 8.66 -12.19 6.30
C LYS A 41 7.91 -10.97 6.87
N THR A 42 7.41 -11.11 8.08
CA THR A 42 6.85 -10.00 8.86
C THR A 42 8.01 -9.25 9.50
N TYR A 43 7.96 -7.93 9.45
CA TYR A 43 8.90 -7.09 10.18
C TYR A 43 8.27 -6.79 11.54
N ASN A 44 8.92 -7.26 12.61
CA ASN A 44 8.55 -6.86 13.96
C ASN A 44 9.07 -5.44 14.18
N LEU A 45 8.18 -4.54 14.59
CA LEU A 45 8.59 -3.18 14.96
C LEU A 45 9.54 -3.25 16.17
N PRO A 46 10.61 -2.44 16.20
CA PRO A 46 11.48 -2.35 17.36
C PRO A 46 10.70 -1.96 18.62
N ARG A 47 11.04 -2.55 19.77
CA ARG A 47 10.43 -2.22 21.07
C ARG A 47 11.06 -0.97 21.69
N ARG A 48 11.13 0.11 20.92
CA ARG A 48 11.67 1.43 21.30
C ARG A 48 10.90 2.53 20.57
N ALA A 49 11.03 3.78 21.04
CA ALA A 49 10.49 4.93 20.33
C ALA A 49 11.04 5.01 18.88
N PRO A 50 10.24 5.52 17.92
CA PRO A 50 10.72 5.76 16.57
C PRO A 50 11.86 6.78 16.56
N ASP A 51 12.79 6.60 15.64
CA ASP A 51 13.89 7.54 15.43
C ASP A 51 13.37 8.86 14.86
N LEU A 52 12.37 8.77 13.97
CA LEU A 52 11.72 9.91 13.33
C LEU A 52 10.23 9.65 13.15
N ILE A 53 9.47 10.74 13.16
CA ILE A 53 8.04 10.75 12.83
C ILE A 53 7.85 11.78 11.73
N CYS A 54 7.21 11.38 10.64
CA CYS A 54 6.79 12.30 9.57
C CYS A 54 5.26 12.33 9.52
N GLU A 55 4.69 13.52 9.37
CA GLU A 55 3.25 13.70 9.22
C GLU A 55 2.93 14.40 7.91
N GLU A 56 1.92 13.90 7.21
CA GLU A 56 1.45 14.47 5.94
C GLU A 56 -0.07 14.45 5.89
N LYS A 57 -0.66 15.65 5.77
CA LYS A 57 -2.09 15.76 5.51
C LYS A 57 -2.37 15.51 4.04
N THR A 58 -3.16 14.48 3.76
CA THR A 58 -3.69 14.24 2.41
C THR A 58 -4.74 15.29 2.07
N SER A 59 -4.90 15.63 0.78
CA SER A 59 -6.05 16.46 0.36
C SER A 59 -7.34 15.63 0.35
N GLU A 60 -8.49 16.30 0.34
CA GLU A 60 -9.78 15.62 0.18
C GLU A 60 -9.92 15.00 -1.22
N GLU A 61 -9.24 15.58 -2.21
CA GLU A 61 -9.20 15.12 -3.60
C GLU A 61 -8.07 14.10 -3.85
N GLN A 62 -7.33 13.67 -2.83
CA GLN A 62 -6.12 12.84 -2.99
C GLN A 62 -6.39 11.57 -3.79
N ALA A 63 -7.53 10.91 -3.54
CA ALA A 63 -7.94 9.72 -4.26
C ALA A 63 -8.35 10.03 -5.71
N ALA A 64 -8.96 11.19 -5.96
CA ALA A 64 -9.34 11.65 -7.30
C ALA A 64 -8.12 11.94 -8.17
N LEU A 65 -7.04 12.46 -7.57
CA LEU A 65 -5.76 12.65 -8.27
C LEU A 65 -5.03 11.32 -8.46
N TYR A 66 -4.85 10.53 -7.38
CA TYR A 66 -4.02 9.32 -7.43
C TYR A 66 -4.53 8.26 -8.40
N ARG A 67 -5.86 8.12 -8.56
CA ARG A 67 -6.46 7.17 -9.50
C ARG A 67 -6.00 7.36 -10.95
N LEU A 68 -5.60 8.58 -11.33
CA LEU A 68 -5.08 8.87 -12.68
C LEU A 68 -3.75 8.14 -12.98
N SER A 69 -3.09 7.59 -11.95
CA SER A 69 -1.92 6.71 -12.09
C SER A 69 -2.27 5.27 -12.49
N GLY A 70 -3.56 4.92 -12.61
CA GLY A 70 -4.01 3.66 -13.24
C GLY A 70 -4.97 2.79 -12.42
N ASP A 71 -5.20 3.08 -11.13
CA ASP A 71 -6.20 2.37 -10.33
C ASP A 71 -7.54 3.13 -10.30
N TYR A 72 -8.43 2.73 -11.20
CA TYR A 72 -9.73 3.33 -11.41
C TYR A 72 -10.87 2.71 -10.59
N ASN A 73 -10.58 1.88 -9.59
CA ASN A 73 -11.59 1.27 -8.74
C ASN A 73 -12.55 2.33 -8.14
N LEU A 74 -13.85 2.14 -8.37
CA LEU A 74 -14.89 3.09 -7.98
C LEU A 74 -14.99 3.30 -6.47
N GLY A 75 -14.53 2.33 -5.66
CA GLY A 75 -14.48 2.46 -4.21
C GLY A 75 -13.62 3.64 -3.71
N HIS A 76 -12.82 4.25 -4.58
CA HIS A 76 -11.98 5.40 -4.27
C HIS A 76 -12.55 6.75 -4.72
N ILE A 77 -13.71 6.77 -5.40
CA ILE A 77 -14.26 8.02 -5.96
C ILE A 77 -15.78 8.12 -5.85
N ASP A 78 -16.50 7.00 -5.94
CA ASP A 78 -17.96 6.97 -5.95
C ASP A 78 -18.50 6.67 -4.54
N PRO A 79 -19.20 7.64 -3.89
CA PRO A 79 -19.77 7.43 -2.57
C PRO A 79 -20.81 6.29 -2.50
N ALA A 80 -21.54 6.02 -3.59
CA ALA A 80 -22.50 4.92 -3.61
C ALA A 80 -21.78 3.57 -3.54
N VAL A 81 -20.67 3.41 -4.26
CA VAL A 81 -19.85 2.19 -4.23
C VAL A 81 -19.17 2.04 -2.87
N GLY A 82 -18.60 3.12 -2.31
CA GLY A 82 -17.99 3.10 -0.98
C GLY A 82 -18.96 2.58 0.10
N ARG A 83 -20.20 3.08 0.10
CA ARG A 83 -21.27 2.61 1.00
C ARG A 83 -21.66 1.16 0.76
N ALA A 84 -21.79 0.75 -0.50
CA ALA A 84 -22.15 -0.63 -0.84
C ALA A 84 -21.15 -1.67 -0.33
N VAL A 85 -19.86 -1.31 -0.19
CA VAL A 85 -18.80 -2.21 0.31
C VAL A 85 -18.50 -2.04 1.81
N GLY A 86 -19.32 -1.25 2.52
CA GLY A 86 -19.32 -1.11 3.97
C GLY A 86 -18.50 0.06 4.53
N PHE A 87 -18.13 1.05 3.70
CA PHE A 87 -17.46 2.27 4.16
C PHE A 87 -18.42 3.47 4.19
N PRO A 88 -18.25 4.43 5.11
CA PRO A 88 -19.09 5.63 5.17
C PRO A 88 -18.88 6.58 3.97
N ALA A 89 -17.71 6.51 3.32
CA ALA A 89 -17.30 7.34 2.19
C ALA A 89 -16.26 6.60 1.33
N PRO A 90 -15.89 7.10 0.14
CA PRO A 90 -14.77 6.56 -0.61
C PRO A 90 -13.47 6.59 0.20
N ILE A 91 -12.68 5.53 0.09
CA ILE A 91 -11.40 5.38 0.80
C ILE A 91 -10.23 5.76 -0.10
N LEU A 92 -9.11 6.17 0.50
CA LEU A 92 -7.86 6.38 -0.20
C LEU A 92 -7.24 5.03 -0.60
N HIS A 93 -6.59 4.97 -1.77
CA HIS A 93 -5.91 3.77 -2.24
C HIS A 93 -4.81 3.32 -1.26
N GLY A 94 -4.74 2.02 -0.97
CA GLY A 94 -3.67 1.42 -0.17
C GLY A 94 -2.27 1.80 -0.67
N LEU A 95 -2.08 1.69 -1.99
CA LEU A 95 -0.83 2.02 -2.65
C LEU A 95 -0.52 3.53 -2.63
N CYS A 96 -1.51 4.40 -2.46
CA CYS A 96 -1.28 5.84 -2.32
C CYS A 96 -0.57 6.16 -1.00
N PHE A 97 -1.10 5.69 0.13
CA PHE A 97 -0.46 5.96 1.43
C PHE A 97 0.80 5.11 1.67
N LEU A 98 0.96 3.97 0.97
CA LEU A 98 2.26 3.29 0.87
C LEU A 98 3.28 4.17 0.12
N GLY A 99 2.87 4.82 -0.97
CA GLY A 99 3.69 5.77 -1.71
C GLY A 99 4.11 6.98 -0.87
N ILE A 100 3.20 7.53 -0.06
CA ILE A 100 3.50 8.63 0.89
C ILE A 100 4.52 8.16 1.94
N SER A 101 4.34 6.96 2.49
CA SER A 101 5.32 6.37 3.44
C SER A 101 6.68 6.17 2.77
N GLY A 102 6.73 5.69 1.52
CA GLY A 102 7.95 5.57 0.73
C GLY A 102 8.61 6.93 0.46
N LYS A 103 7.82 7.97 0.20
CA LYS A 103 8.30 9.35 0.05
C LYS A 103 8.97 9.85 1.33
N HIS A 104 8.37 9.61 2.50
CA HIS A 104 9.00 9.96 3.78
C HIS A 104 10.35 9.24 3.96
N ILE A 105 10.42 7.94 3.67
CA ILE A 105 11.69 7.18 3.70
C ILE A 105 12.72 7.80 2.75
N LEU A 106 12.32 8.10 1.51
CA LEU A 106 13.20 8.69 0.50
C LEU A 106 13.77 10.04 0.96
N GLN A 107 12.93 10.89 1.55
CA GLN A 107 13.33 12.22 2.02
C GLN A 107 14.26 12.15 3.23
N GLN A 108 14.03 11.23 4.17
CA GLN A 108 14.81 11.14 5.41
C GLN A 108 16.08 10.30 5.30
N TYR A 109 16.05 9.22 4.50
CA TYR A 109 17.11 8.22 4.44
C TYR A 109 17.68 7.99 3.02
N GLY A 110 17.11 8.62 2.00
CA GLY A 110 17.55 8.47 0.62
C GLY A 110 16.96 7.27 -0.10
N ARG A 111 17.55 6.94 -1.26
CA ARG A 111 17.01 5.93 -2.19
C ARG A 111 16.98 4.53 -1.55
N TYR A 112 15.88 3.83 -1.72
CA TYR A 112 15.71 2.43 -1.31
C TYR A 112 15.52 1.52 -2.51
N LYS A 113 15.87 0.24 -2.35
CA LYS A 113 15.76 -0.79 -3.41
C LYS A 113 14.42 -1.54 -3.41
N SER A 114 13.77 -1.62 -2.25
CA SER A 114 12.51 -2.35 -2.10
C SER A 114 11.66 -1.73 -1.01
N ILE A 115 10.35 -1.90 -1.13
CA ILE A 115 9.36 -1.51 -0.14
C ILE A 115 8.34 -2.63 -0.01
N LYS A 116 7.92 -2.91 1.22
CA LYS A 116 6.89 -3.90 1.53
C LYS A 116 5.96 -3.30 2.57
N GLY A 117 4.66 -3.43 2.36
CA GLY A 117 3.63 -3.00 3.30
C GLY A 117 2.58 -4.09 3.52
N ARG A 118 1.93 -4.05 4.68
CA ARG A 118 0.69 -4.76 4.96
C ARG A 118 -0.37 -3.72 5.30
N PHE A 119 -1.47 -3.74 4.54
CA PHE A 119 -2.62 -2.88 4.83
C PHE A 119 -3.47 -3.51 5.93
N VAL A 120 -3.64 -2.78 7.03
CA VAL A 120 -4.38 -3.25 8.21
C VAL A 120 -5.71 -2.53 8.38
N GLU A 121 -5.79 -1.28 7.93
CA GLU A 121 -7.01 -0.47 7.96
C GLU A 121 -7.13 0.36 6.67
N SER A 122 -8.33 0.92 6.48
CA SER A 122 -8.63 1.86 5.40
C SER A 122 -8.46 3.29 5.89
N ILE A 123 -8.08 4.17 4.98
CA ILE A 123 -7.83 5.60 5.25
C ILE A 123 -8.78 6.41 4.38
N PHE A 124 -9.25 7.54 4.87
CA PHE A 124 -10.07 8.49 4.11
C PHE A 124 -9.20 9.65 3.60
N PRO A 125 -9.44 10.15 2.38
CA PRO A 125 -8.83 11.39 1.92
C PRO A 125 -9.09 12.55 2.91
N GLY A 126 -8.13 13.47 3.06
CA GLY A 126 -8.19 14.57 4.03
C GLY A 126 -7.56 14.26 5.39
N GLN A 127 -7.30 12.99 5.71
CA GLN A 127 -6.67 12.58 6.97
C GLN A 127 -5.16 12.84 6.98
N ILE A 128 -4.62 12.97 8.19
CA ILE A 128 -3.17 13.06 8.44
C ILE A 128 -2.60 11.65 8.51
N LEU A 129 -1.62 11.39 7.65
CA LEU A 129 -0.80 10.18 7.68
C LEU A 129 0.42 10.43 8.56
N ARG A 130 0.60 9.58 9.56
CA ARG A 130 1.78 9.57 10.42
C ARG A 130 2.65 8.35 10.08
N THR A 131 3.86 8.59 9.58
CA THR A 131 4.86 7.56 9.33
C THR A 131 5.88 7.56 10.45
N GLU A 132 5.87 6.50 11.26
CA GLU A 132 6.90 6.24 12.26
C GLU A 132 8.05 5.47 11.63
N LEU A 133 9.28 5.93 11.86
CA LEU A 133 10.47 5.44 11.18
C LEU A 133 11.49 4.93 12.21
N TRP A 134 12.02 3.74 11.97
CA TRP A 134 13.15 3.17 12.70
C TRP A 134 14.24 2.81 11.70
N LYS A 135 15.47 3.26 11.96
CA LYS A 135 16.65 2.85 11.22
C LYS A 135 17.29 1.68 11.97
N GLU A 136 17.24 0.50 11.34
CA GLU A 136 17.78 -0.74 11.88
C GLU A 136 18.80 -1.33 10.90
N GLY A 137 19.95 -1.78 11.41
CA GLY A 137 21.11 -2.21 10.63
C GLY A 137 22.09 -1.08 10.34
#